data_AF-A0A368FP66-F1
#
_entry.id   AF-A0A368FP66-F1
#
_cell.length_a   1.000
_cell.length_b   1.000
_cell.length_c   1.000
_cell.angle_alpha   90.00
_cell.angle_beta   90.00
_cell.angle_gamma   90.00
#
_symmetry.space_group_name_H-M   'P 1'
#
loop_
_entity.id
_entity.type
_entity.pdbx_description
1 polymer ?
#
loop_
_entity_poly.entity_id
_entity_poly.type
_entity_poly.pdbx_seq_one_letter_code
_entity_poly.pdbx_strand_id
1 'polypeptide(L)'
;MNGVRCNLSSLSELVYSIKEVFFAYFTVYKDKFLVLFVISETAIEDSLRNVIPSSFFPSKLIYLDQVPLTINGKVNRAHLLATLEEQCSMQIQSWTSILAFLGKFGVKSLSELKSHSFTDYAAEIALHLGNVEALHDILDPAITGFAALQKYTSHSLNVDRQVENVNLCNLVVDVPIIPISQPNVSWACDLEKCIDGDPILTTLSEEEVVVACSHSGLIVCVRVRDGYLLWKTMVNCRFEASPRICGEHIVVGAYDGGVYFLSASTGAVEWRFTCGDVIKAACAVDNNYYVYVPAYNRKLFKINSKSRECVWSSPIQSGSPASPVIVEKCVFQTTIKGSLEAIDAMTGMHLWIYQVQAPMFSSAAVFDGSGFIGSVDGRITKIYLKDGKKVGCSYKHSRTYLRQHFHIWQVSIYCHRTRVTFNRRCHVTYHSSLALPILLIRFACN
;
A
#
# COMPACT_ATOMS: atom_id res chain seq x y z
N MET A 1 28.76 10.93 -10.00
CA MET A 1 29.84 10.23 -9.27
C MET A 1 29.30 8.86 -8.84
N ASN A 2 30.01 7.79 -9.20
CA ASN A 2 29.57 6.41 -9.02
C ASN A 2 29.47 6.07 -7.53
N GLY A 3 28.25 6.05 -6.98
CA GLY A 3 28.03 5.58 -5.61
C GLY A 3 28.42 4.11 -5.49
N VAL A 4 29.29 3.79 -4.53
CA VAL A 4 29.64 2.41 -4.20
C VAL A 4 28.40 1.74 -3.61
N ARG A 5 27.86 0.73 -4.31
CA ARG A 5 26.78 -0.10 -3.77
C ARG A 5 27.40 -1.15 -2.85
N CYS A 6 27.04 -1.12 -1.59
CA CYS A 6 27.48 -2.11 -0.61
C CYS A 6 26.31 -3.02 -0.22
N ASN A 7 26.58 -4.32 -0.13
CA ASN A 7 25.64 -5.30 0.40
C ASN A 7 25.76 -5.34 1.92
N LEU A 8 24.69 -4.97 2.64
CA LEU A 8 24.68 -4.95 4.11
C LEU A 8 24.92 -6.33 4.74
N SER A 9 24.52 -7.40 4.06
CA SER A 9 24.82 -8.77 4.51
C SER A 9 26.32 -9.02 4.51
N SER A 10 27.03 -8.58 3.45
CA SER A 10 28.49 -8.71 3.37
C SER A 10 29.21 -7.85 4.40
N LEU A 11 28.69 -6.65 4.73
CA LEU A 11 29.22 -5.88 5.86
C LEU A 11 29.01 -6.60 7.18
N SER A 12 27.85 -7.24 7.38
CA SER A 12 27.57 -8.01 8.59
C SER A 12 28.49 -9.22 8.69
N GLU A 13 28.78 -9.88 7.56
CA GLU A 13 29.75 -10.98 7.46
C GLU A 13 31.17 -10.58 7.87
N LEU A 14 31.61 -9.37 7.50
CA LEU A 14 32.92 -8.86 7.90
C LEU A 14 33.04 -8.74 9.42
N VAL A 15 31.97 -8.31 10.12
CA VAL A 15 32.01 -8.13 11.59
C VAL A 15 32.24 -9.46 12.31
N TYR A 16 31.80 -10.60 11.76
CA TYR A 16 32.07 -11.92 12.34
C TYR A 16 33.57 -12.31 12.29
N SER A 17 34.44 -11.55 11.62
CA SER A 17 35.89 -11.73 11.75
C SER A 17 36.45 -11.27 13.11
N ILE A 18 35.67 -10.49 13.87
CA ILE A 18 35.97 -10.11 15.25
C ILE A 18 35.59 -11.28 16.15
N LYS A 19 36.55 -11.86 16.86
CA LYS A 19 36.40 -13.15 17.57
C LYS A 19 35.31 -13.12 18.64
N GLU A 20 35.07 -11.96 19.22
CA GLU A 20 34.18 -11.75 20.34
C GLU A 20 32.71 -11.57 19.90
N VAL A 21 32.42 -11.58 18.59
CA VAL A 21 31.08 -11.32 18.03
C VAL A 21 30.32 -12.60 17.71
N PHE A 22 29.16 -12.77 18.35
CA PHE A 22 28.25 -13.91 18.14
C PHE A 22 27.10 -13.58 17.18
N PHE A 23 26.76 -12.31 17.03
CA PHE A 23 25.73 -11.84 16.11
C PHE A 23 26.10 -10.45 15.61
N ALA A 24 25.94 -10.23 14.30
CA ALA A 24 26.07 -8.93 13.67
C ALA A 24 24.99 -8.74 12.62
N TYR A 25 24.34 -7.56 12.65
CA TYR A 25 23.29 -7.22 11.71
C TYR A 25 23.32 -5.73 11.36
N PHE A 26 23.76 -5.41 10.15
CA PHE A 26 23.63 -4.07 9.60
C PHE A 26 22.24 -3.79 9.06
N THR A 27 21.74 -2.60 9.35
CA THR A 27 20.54 -2.05 8.74
C THR A 27 20.68 -0.56 8.47
N VAL A 28 19.79 -0.02 7.65
CA VAL A 28 19.70 1.42 7.42
C VAL A 28 18.45 1.95 8.10
N TYR A 29 18.62 2.89 9.02
CA TYR A 29 17.53 3.61 9.68
C TYR A 29 17.21 4.90 8.93
N LYS A 30 15.90 5.15 8.73
CA LYS A 30 15.37 6.32 7.99
C LYS A 30 16.07 6.58 6.64
N ASP A 31 16.47 5.51 5.94
CA ASP A 31 17.18 5.54 4.65
C ASP A 31 18.50 6.35 4.63
N LYS A 32 19.07 6.65 5.81
CA LYS A 32 20.18 7.60 5.96
C LYS A 32 21.25 7.18 6.95
N PHE A 33 20.89 6.52 8.05
CA PHE A 33 21.82 6.15 9.11
C PHE A 33 22.13 4.66 9.03
N LEU A 34 23.40 4.33 8.89
CA LEU A 34 23.84 2.93 8.97
C LEU A 34 23.92 2.54 10.45
N VAL A 35 23.21 1.49 10.85
CA VAL A 35 23.17 1.02 12.24
C VAL A 35 23.64 -0.41 12.28
N LEU A 36 24.52 -0.73 13.23
CA LEU A 36 24.98 -2.08 13.50
C LEU A 36 24.39 -2.58 14.82
N PHE A 37 23.69 -3.69 14.76
CA PHE A 37 23.30 -4.46 15.94
C PHE A 37 24.28 -5.59 16.16
N VAL A 38 24.76 -5.76 17.39
CA VAL A 38 25.79 -6.73 17.73
C VAL A 38 25.46 -7.46 19.03
N ILE A 39 25.82 -8.74 19.11
CA ILE A 39 25.98 -9.47 20.37
C ILE A 39 27.44 -9.85 20.46
N SER A 40 28.12 -9.38 21.51
CA SER A 40 29.51 -9.71 21.78
C SER A 40 29.79 -9.73 23.28
N GLU A 41 30.85 -10.43 23.66
CA GLU A 41 31.32 -10.50 25.06
C GLU A 41 31.92 -9.17 25.55
N THR A 42 32.49 -8.40 24.63
CA THR A 42 33.21 -7.15 24.94
C THR A 42 32.79 -6.02 24.00
N ALA A 43 33.18 -4.80 24.36
CA ALA A 43 33.10 -3.63 23.48
C ALA A 43 33.97 -3.86 22.23
N ILE A 44 33.45 -3.52 21.04
CA ILE A 44 34.08 -3.89 19.76
C ILE A 44 34.46 -2.69 18.90
N GLU A 45 34.27 -1.46 19.38
CA GLU A 45 34.39 -0.23 18.61
C GLU A 45 35.78 -0.08 17.96
N ASP A 46 36.84 -0.36 18.71
CA ASP A 46 38.22 -0.27 18.22
C ASP A 46 38.53 -1.39 17.22
N SER A 47 38.11 -2.62 17.51
CA SER A 47 38.25 -3.76 16.59
C SER A 47 37.46 -3.54 15.29
N LEU A 48 36.28 -2.93 15.39
CA LEU A 48 35.39 -2.64 14.27
C LEU A 48 36.02 -1.64 13.29
N ARG A 49 36.77 -0.65 13.78
CA ARG A 49 37.50 0.33 12.95
C ARG A 49 38.56 -0.32 12.06
N ASN A 50 39.10 -1.46 12.46
CA ASN A 50 40.11 -2.21 11.70
C ASN A 50 39.49 -3.13 10.64
N VAL A 51 38.19 -3.44 10.77
CA VAL A 51 37.49 -4.42 9.92
C VAL A 51 36.58 -3.72 8.89
N ILE A 52 35.89 -2.66 9.29
CA ILE A 52 34.94 -1.94 8.45
C ILE A 52 35.60 -0.71 7.83
N PRO A 53 35.46 -0.49 6.52
CA PRO A 53 35.96 0.73 5.89
C PRO A 53 35.37 1.97 6.55
N SER A 54 36.17 3.03 6.70
CA SER A 54 35.74 4.27 7.37
C SER A 54 34.46 4.88 6.80
N SER A 55 34.21 4.74 5.50
CA SER A 55 33.01 5.22 4.81
C SER A 55 31.73 4.42 5.11
N PHE A 56 31.85 3.23 5.72
CA PHE A 56 30.76 2.35 6.13
C PHE A 56 30.73 2.13 7.64
N PHE A 57 31.41 2.97 8.41
CA PHE A 57 31.32 2.91 9.87
C PHE A 57 29.88 3.23 10.32
N PRO A 58 29.27 2.42 11.19
CA PRO A 58 27.89 2.65 11.61
C PRO A 58 27.76 3.99 12.35
N SER A 59 26.68 4.71 12.06
CA SER A 59 26.24 5.90 12.81
C SER A 59 25.85 5.56 14.26
N LYS A 60 25.49 4.30 14.53
CA LYS A 60 25.19 3.80 15.86
C LYS A 60 25.49 2.30 15.97
N LEU A 61 26.15 1.92 17.05
CA LEU A 61 26.34 0.54 17.47
C LEU A 61 25.38 0.22 18.62
N ILE A 62 24.63 -0.88 18.50
CA ILE A 62 23.66 -1.33 19.51
C ILE A 62 24.01 -2.74 19.95
N TYR A 63 24.28 -2.89 21.23
CA TYR A 63 24.45 -4.18 21.88
C TYR A 63 23.09 -4.79 22.22
N LEU A 64 22.93 -6.07 21.90
CA LEU A 64 21.74 -6.85 22.20
C LEU A 64 22.08 -7.95 23.21
N ASP A 65 21.12 -8.31 24.06
CA ASP A 65 21.26 -9.44 24.97
C ASP A 65 20.97 -10.78 24.28
N GLN A 66 20.10 -10.77 23.26
CA GLN A 66 19.68 -11.94 22.51
C GLN A 66 19.30 -11.59 21.07
N VAL A 67 19.37 -12.57 20.16
CA VAL A 67 18.96 -12.39 18.77
C VAL A 67 17.43 -12.34 18.70
N PRO A 68 16.81 -11.22 18.30
CA PRO A 68 15.37 -11.17 18.19
C PRO A 68 14.93 -11.93 16.95
N LEU A 69 14.14 -12.98 17.14
CA LEU A 69 13.61 -13.81 16.05
C LEU A 69 12.10 -13.68 15.92
N THR A 70 11.61 -13.87 14.70
CA THR A 70 10.20 -14.04 14.35
C THR A 70 9.76 -15.47 14.65
N ILE A 71 8.45 -15.75 14.65
CA ILE A 71 7.91 -17.11 14.83
C ILE A 71 8.48 -18.14 13.83
N ASN A 72 8.94 -17.67 12.67
CA ASN A 72 9.56 -18.48 11.62
C ASN A 72 11.10 -18.59 11.75
N GLY A 73 11.68 -18.20 12.87
CA GLY A 73 13.13 -18.29 13.14
C GLY A 73 14.01 -17.28 12.38
N LYS A 74 13.43 -16.28 11.70
CA LYS A 74 14.17 -15.20 11.03
C LYS A 74 14.38 -14.00 11.95
N VAL A 75 15.48 -13.25 11.80
CA VAL A 75 15.72 -11.98 12.52
C VAL A 75 14.53 -11.03 12.43
N ASN A 76 13.99 -10.62 13.59
CA ASN A 76 12.87 -9.71 13.72
C ASN A 76 13.34 -8.25 13.62
N ARG A 77 13.34 -7.72 12.39
CA ARG A 77 13.73 -6.34 12.09
C ARG A 77 12.84 -5.28 12.75
N ALA A 78 11.59 -5.60 13.07
CA ALA A 78 10.70 -4.65 13.74
C ALA A 78 11.17 -4.43 15.18
N HIS A 79 11.52 -5.51 15.88
CA HIS A 79 12.04 -5.45 17.24
C HIS A 79 13.38 -4.72 17.31
N LEU A 80 14.33 -5.04 16.42
CA LEU A 80 15.62 -4.32 16.35
C LEU A 80 15.44 -2.80 16.24
N LEU A 81 14.52 -2.38 15.38
CA LEU A 81 14.26 -0.96 15.15
C LEU A 81 13.51 -0.31 16.32
N ALA A 82 12.66 -1.04 17.03
CA ALA A 82 12.08 -0.58 18.28
C ALA A 82 13.15 -0.38 19.37
N THR A 83 14.12 -1.30 19.50
CA THR A 83 15.25 -1.16 20.44
C THR A 83 16.11 0.07 20.10
N LEU A 84 16.39 0.30 18.82
CA LEU A 84 17.06 1.53 18.36
C LEU A 84 16.26 2.77 18.73
N GLU A 85 14.95 2.76 18.47
CA GLU A 85 14.08 3.89 18.79
C GLU A 85 14.04 4.14 20.29
N GLU A 86 13.96 3.12 21.14
CA GLU A 86 14.03 3.26 22.60
C GLU A 86 15.36 3.86 23.06
N GLN A 87 16.50 3.35 22.55
CA GLN A 87 17.82 3.88 22.91
C GLN A 87 18.06 5.30 22.38
N CYS A 88 17.45 5.67 21.25
CA CYS A 88 17.49 7.03 20.71
C CYS A 88 16.42 7.95 21.33
N SER A 89 15.38 7.41 21.98
CA SER A 89 14.26 8.15 22.59
C SER A 89 14.59 8.78 23.94
N MET A 90 15.84 9.19 24.14
CA MET A 90 16.09 10.31 25.04
C MET A 90 15.46 11.56 24.40
N GLN A 91 14.17 11.77 24.65
CA GLN A 91 13.43 12.92 24.14
C GLN A 91 14.21 14.18 24.54
N ILE A 92 14.72 14.89 23.53
CA ILE A 92 15.36 16.18 23.74
C ILE A 92 14.26 17.18 24.11
N GLN A 93 13.98 17.26 25.41
CA GLN A 93 12.99 18.17 26.01
C GLN A 93 13.64 19.39 26.66
N SER A 94 14.97 19.42 26.77
CA SER A 94 15.72 20.43 27.54
C SER A 94 17.20 20.47 27.14
N TRP A 95 17.87 21.62 27.35
CA TRP A 95 19.34 21.70 27.24
C TRP A 95 20.07 20.76 28.21
N THR A 96 19.46 20.42 29.34
CA THR A 96 19.98 19.43 30.29
C THR A 96 19.99 18.02 29.70
N SER A 97 18.95 17.62 28.96
CA SER A 97 18.95 16.32 28.25
C SER A 97 20.02 16.24 27.15
N ILE A 98 20.26 17.34 26.43
CA ILE A 98 21.33 17.44 25.42
C ILE A 98 22.71 17.32 26.07
N LEU A 99 22.94 18.03 27.18
CA LEU A 99 24.21 17.95 27.91
C LEU A 99 24.42 16.55 28.53
N ALA A 100 23.37 15.90 29.01
CA ALA A 100 23.46 14.51 29.49
C ALA A 100 23.86 13.54 28.38
N PHE A 101 23.30 13.70 27.18
CA PHE A 101 23.69 12.94 26.00
C PHE A 101 25.14 13.24 25.59
N LEU A 102 25.50 14.51 25.47
CA LEU A 102 26.83 14.93 25.03
C LEU A 102 27.93 14.70 26.06
N GLY A 103 27.56 14.47 27.32
CA GLY A 103 28.47 14.01 28.38
C GLY A 103 29.18 12.70 28.02
N LYS A 104 28.56 11.84 27.20
CA LYS A 104 29.19 10.62 26.66
C LYS A 104 30.35 10.92 25.72
N PHE A 105 30.38 12.11 25.11
CA PHE A 105 31.47 12.59 24.25
C PHE A 105 32.41 13.56 24.99
N GLY A 106 32.32 13.60 26.33
CA GLY A 106 33.20 14.43 27.15
C GLY A 106 32.78 15.91 27.28
N VAL A 107 31.60 16.30 26.80
CA VAL A 107 31.08 17.66 26.97
C VAL A 107 30.32 17.77 28.29
N LYS A 108 30.86 18.53 29.25
CA LYS A 108 30.33 18.62 30.61
C LYS A 108 29.59 19.91 30.90
N SER A 109 29.77 20.96 30.09
CA SER A 109 29.18 22.27 30.32
C SER A 109 28.68 22.98 29.06
N LEU A 110 27.76 23.93 29.27
CA LEU A 110 27.19 24.78 28.21
C LEU A 110 28.24 25.72 27.58
N SER A 111 29.29 26.07 28.34
CA SER A 111 30.46 26.81 27.85
C SER A 111 31.34 25.97 26.92
N GLU A 112 31.59 24.69 27.27
CA GLU A 112 32.33 23.76 26.42
C GLU A 112 31.60 23.47 25.10
N LEU A 113 30.26 23.42 25.15
CA LEU A 113 29.41 23.19 23.98
C LEU A 113 29.68 24.17 22.83
N LYS A 114 30.03 25.43 23.14
CA LYS A 114 30.28 26.48 22.14
C LYS A 114 31.61 26.32 21.42
N SER A 115 32.58 25.65 22.03
CA SER A 115 33.93 25.44 21.49
C SER A 115 34.19 24.03 20.98
N HIS A 116 33.28 23.09 21.25
CA HIS A 116 33.48 21.69 20.88
C HIS A 116 33.19 21.46 19.39
N SER A 117 34.07 20.72 18.71
CA SER A 117 33.78 20.21 17.36
C SER A 117 32.94 18.95 17.47
N PHE A 118 31.91 18.86 16.65
CA PHE A 118 30.99 17.71 16.62
C PHE A 118 31.13 16.86 15.36
N THR A 119 32.14 17.14 14.52
CA THR A 119 32.34 16.50 13.21
C THR A 119 32.39 14.98 13.30
N ASP A 120 33.10 14.46 14.31
CA ASP A 120 33.32 13.02 14.48
C ASP A 120 32.06 12.29 14.97
N TYR A 121 31.12 13.03 15.56
CA TYR A 121 29.88 12.51 16.15
C TYR A 121 28.62 13.00 15.42
N ALA A 122 28.78 13.68 14.28
CA ALA A 122 27.69 14.37 13.58
C ALA A 122 26.54 13.44 13.23
N ALA A 123 26.85 12.21 12.80
CA ALA A 123 25.85 11.20 12.47
C ALA A 123 25.06 10.71 13.70
N GLU A 124 25.73 10.52 14.83
CA GLU A 124 25.09 10.07 16.07
C GLU A 124 24.24 11.17 16.71
N ILE A 125 24.69 12.42 16.63
CA ILE A 125 23.95 13.60 17.08
C ILE A 125 22.71 13.82 16.20
N ALA A 126 22.84 13.78 14.88
CA ALA A 126 21.70 13.92 13.95
C ALA A 126 20.67 12.79 14.14
N LEU A 127 21.14 11.57 14.43
CA LEU A 127 20.28 10.45 14.78
C LEU A 127 19.48 10.73 16.07
N HIS A 128 20.11 11.25 17.12
CA HIS A 128 19.43 11.61 18.37
C HIS A 128 18.47 12.80 18.23
N LEU A 129 18.79 13.79 17.37
CA LEU A 129 17.89 14.89 17.04
C LEU A 129 16.68 14.43 16.20
N GLY A 130 16.73 13.22 15.65
CA GLY A 130 15.69 12.69 14.76
C GLY A 130 15.58 13.42 13.42
N ASN A 131 16.51 14.33 13.11
CA ASN A 131 16.51 15.17 11.93
C ASN A 131 17.81 14.98 11.12
N VAL A 132 17.66 14.53 9.87
CA VAL A 132 18.77 14.26 8.95
C VAL A 132 19.46 15.55 8.50
N GLU A 133 18.75 16.67 8.43
CA GLU A 133 19.33 17.98 8.05
C GLU A 133 20.36 18.44 9.08
N ALA A 134 20.25 18.00 10.34
CA ALA A 134 21.24 18.27 11.37
C ALA A 134 22.62 17.70 11.03
N LEU A 135 22.70 16.58 10.28
CA LEU A 135 23.98 16.03 9.85
C LEU A 135 24.71 17.00 8.92
N HIS A 136 24.00 17.60 7.97
CA HIS A 136 24.58 18.55 7.03
C HIS A 136 25.03 19.82 7.74
N ASP A 137 24.21 20.34 8.65
CA ASP A 137 24.53 21.55 9.39
C ASP A 137 25.68 21.36 10.40
N ILE A 138 25.83 20.19 11.01
CA ILE A 138 26.96 19.90 11.92
C ILE A 138 28.28 19.76 11.15
N LEU A 139 28.22 19.25 9.91
CA LEU A 139 29.40 19.07 9.06
C LEU A 139 29.75 20.32 8.24
N ASP A 140 28.89 21.35 8.22
CA ASP A 140 29.15 22.59 7.50
C ASP A 140 30.16 23.46 8.27
N PRO A 141 31.36 23.75 7.73
CA PRO A 141 32.33 24.61 8.40
C PRO A 141 31.84 26.05 8.63
N ALA A 142 30.77 26.49 7.95
CA ALA A 142 30.14 27.78 8.17
C ALA A 142 29.19 27.81 9.38
N ILE A 143 28.82 26.65 9.94
CA ILE A 143 27.86 26.52 11.04
C ILE A 143 28.58 25.89 12.24
N THR A 144 28.61 26.59 13.38
CA THR A 144 29.10 25.96 14.60
C THR A 144 28.15 24.84 15.01
N GLY A 145 28.65 23.70 15.49
CA GLY A 145 27.75 22.62 15.90
C GLY A 145 26.83 23.01 17.07
N PHE A 146 27.21 24.01 17.88
CA PHE A 146 26.30 24.66 18.83
C PHE A 146 25.09 25.32 18.14
N ALA A 147 25.31 26.10 17.07
CA ALA A 147 24.24 26.72 16.30
C ALA A 147 23.35 25.67 15.60
N ALA A 148 23.94 24.59 15.09
CA ALA A 148 23.19 23.46 14.56
C ALA A 148 22.31 22.81 15.64
N LEU A 149 22.88 22.48 16.81
CA LEU A 149 22.11 21.95 17.95
C LEU A 149 20.97 22.90 18.33
N GLN A 150 21.25 24.20 18.50
CA GLN A 150 20.23 25.19 18.84
C GLN A 150 19.09 25.27 17.80
N LYS A 151 19.40 25.19 16.51
CA LYS A 151 18.40 25.20 15.42
C LYS A 151 17.42 24.03 15.52
N TYR A 152 17.91 22.84 15.85
CA TYR A 152 17.08 21.62 15.89
C TYR A 152 16.47 21.33 17.26
N THR A 153 16.85 22.08 18.29
CA THR A 153 16.34 21.91 19.67
C THR A 153 15.39 23.03 20.06
N SER A 154 15.54 24.24 19.52
CA SER A 154 14.68 25.39 19.82
C SER A 154 13.21 25.19 19.44
N HIS A 155 12.90 24.41 18.40
CA HIS A 155 11.52 24.05 18.06
C HIS A 155 10.86 23.09 19.06
N SER A 156 11.62 22.30 19.84
CA SER A 156 11.06 21.46 20.91
C SER A 156 11.07 22.13 22.29
N LEU A 157 11.90 23.17 22.48
CA LEU A 157 12.05 23.91 23.75
C LEU A 157 11.05 25.06 23.92
N ASN A 158 10.44 25.57 22.84
CA ASN A 158 9.42 26.61 22.89
C ASN A 158 8.00 26.07 23.17
N VAL A 159 7.88 25.16 24.14
CA VAL A 159 6.57 24.79 24.72
C VAL A 159 6.45 25.39 26.12
N ASP A 160 6.77 26.68 26.25
CA ASP A 160 6.05 27.52 27.21
C ASP A 160 4.72 27.88 26.55
N ARG A 161 3.68 27.08 26.83
CA ARG A 161 2.30 27.47 26.54
C ARG A 161 1.94 28.65 27.44
N GLN A 162 2.26 29.87 27.01
CA GLN A 162 1.45 31.02 27.38
C GLN A 162 0.09 30.85 26.69
N VAL A 163 -0.89 30.44 27.47
CA VAL A 163 -2.30 30.45 27.07
C VAL A 163 -2.72 31.91 27.01
N GLU A 164 -2.50 32.56 25.87
CA GLU A 164 -3.36 33.67 25.50
C GLU A 164 -4.77 33.10 25.35
N ASN A 165 -5.69 33.57 26.20
CA ASN A 165 -7.11 33.26 26.16
C ASN A 165 -7.73 33.80 24.86
N VAL A 166 -7.40 33.18 23.74
CA VAL A 166 -8.32 33.15 22.60
C VAL A 166 -9.47 32.28 23.06
N ASN A 167 -10.65 32.88 23.17
CA ASN A 167 -11.88 32.22 23.57
C ASN A 167 -12.29 31.21 22.47
N LEU A 168 -11.59 30.08 22.43
CA LEU A 168 -11.77 28.94 21.53
C LEU A 168 -13.00 28.11 21.91
N CYS A 169 -13.73 28.49 22.95
CA CYS A 169 -14.97 27.84 23.39
C CYS A 169 -16.03 27.74 22.28
N ASN A 170 -15.93 28.56 21.23
CA ASN A 170 -16.85 28.52 20.08
C ASN A 170 -16.29 27.78 18.85
N LEU A 171 -15.08 27.20 18.94
CA LEU A 171 -14.48 26.39 17.86
C LEU A 171 -13.79 25.10 18.33
N VAL A 172 -13.84 24.79 19.63
CA VAL A 172 -13.65 23.42 20.12
C VAL A 172 -15.01 22.75 20.00
N VAL A 173 -15.24 22.10 18.85
CA VAL A 173 -16.18 21.00 18.84
C VAL A 173 -15.46 19.88 19.59
N ASP A 174 -15.95 19.53 20.78
CA ASP A 174 -15.62 18.24 21.36
C ASP A 174 -16.01 17.19 20.32
N VAL A 175 -15.01 16.67 19.59
CA VAL A 175 -15.21 15.48 18.78
C VAL A 175 -15.23 14.36 19.80
N PRO A 176 -16.39 13.75 20.10
CA PRO A 176 -16.42 12.64 21.02
C PRO A 176 -15.50 11.57 20.43
N ILE A 177 -14.39 11.30 21.11
CA ILE A 177 -13.62 10.08 20.86
C ILE A 177 -14.48 8.97 21.42
N ILE A 178 -15.37 8.45 20.59
CA ILE A 178 -16.10 7.22 20.87
C ILE A 178 -15.02 6.13 20.76
N PRO A 179 -14.64 5.45 21.85
CA PRO A 179 -13.76 4.30 21.74
C PRO A 179 -14.48 3.27 20.87
N ILE A 180 -14.03 3.10 19.62
CA ILE A 180 -14.61 2.14 18.70
C ILE A 180 -14.19 0.77 19.24
N SER A 181 -15.12 0.11 19.93
CA SER A 181 -15.03 -1.33 20.17
C SER A 181 -14.82 -2.03 18.83
N GLN A 182 -14.04 -3.12 18.81
CA GLN A 182 -13.99 -4.02 17.64
C GLN A 182 -15.41 -4.23 17.09
N PRO A 183 -15.64 -4.06 15.78
CA PRO A 183 -16.97 -4.29 15.22
C PRO A 183 -17.39 -5.72 15.57
N ASN A 184 -18.59 -5.85 16.15
CA ASN A 184 -19.12 -7.18 16.45
C ASN A 184 -19.40 -7.91 15.14
N VAL A 185 -18.84 -9.11 15.01
CA VAL A 185 -19.17 -10.01 13.90
C VAL A 185 -20.64 -10.41 14.04
N SER A 186 -21.48 -9.97 13.10
CA SER A 186 -22.91 -10.30 13.10
C SER A 186 -23.14 -11.76 12.67
N TRP A 187 -22.40 -12.22 11.67
CA TRP A 187 -22.38 -13.59 11.18
C TRP A 187 -21.11 -13.83 10.34
N ALA A 188 -20.79 -15.09 10.10
CA ALA A 188 -19.70 -15.51 9.23
C ALA A 188 -20.10 -16.76 8.43
N CYS A 189 -19.57 -16.90 7.22
CA CYS A 189 -19.78 -18.07 6.36
C CYS A 189 -18.42 -18.63 5.96
N ASP A 190 -18.18 -19.91 6.24
CA ASP A 190 -16.95 -20.61 5.88
C ASP A 190 -17.05 -21.17 4.45
N LEU A 191 -16.13 -20.75 3.58
CA LEU A 191 -16.00 -21.24 2.20
C LEU A 191 -14.83 -22.23 2.04
N GLU A 192 -14.34 -22.81 3.14
CA GLU A 192 -13.37 -23.90 3.27
C GLU A 192 -11.93 -23.58 2.81
N LYS A 193 -11.73 -22.54 2.00
CA LYS A 193 -10.42 -22.06 1.50
C LYS A 193 -10.45 -20.54 1.24
N CYS A 194 -9.32 -20.00 0.79
CA CYS A 194 -9.16 -18.58 0.49
C CYS A 194 -10.19 -18.04 -0.50
N ILE A 195 -10.61 -16.80 -0.24
CA ILE A 195 -11.45 -15.98 -1.09
C ILE A 195 -10.55 -14.88 -1.64
N ASP A 196 -10.09 -15.03 -2.89
CA ASP A 196 -9.23 -14.05 -3.55
C ASP A 196 -10.04 -12.97 -4.27
N GLY A 197 -11.24 -13.32 -4.76
CA GLY A 197 -12.12 -12.41 -5.48
C GLY A 197 -13.07 -11.64 -4.57
N ASP A 198 -13.28 -10.35 -4.88
CA ASP A 198 -14.31 -9.54 -4.21
C ASP A 198 -15.69 -10.21 -4.22
N PRO A 199 -16.38 -10.31 -3.07
CA PRO A 199 -17.78 -10.68 -3.04
C PRO A 199 -18.64 -9.59 -3.69
N ILE A 200 -19.79 -9.96 -4.25
CA ILE A 200 -20.76 -9.00 -4.78
C ILE A 200 -21.93 -8.82 -3.82
N LEU A 201 -22.25 -7.57 -3.53
CA LEU A 201 -23.49 -7.17 -2.87
C LEU A 201 -24.53 -6.87 -3.96
N THR A 202 -25.68 -7.52 -3.89
CA THR A 202 -26.79 -7.33 -4.83
C THR A 202 -28.13 -7.59 -4.15
N THR A 203 -29.22 -7.33 -4.85
CA THR A 203 -30.58 -7.69 -4.40
C THR A 203 -31.12 -8.84 -5.24
N LEU A 204 -31.56 -9.93 -4.61
CA LEU A 204 -32.23 -11.06 -5.26
C LEU A 204 -33.55 -11.34 -4.55
N SER A 205 -34.65 -11.45 -5.29
CA SER A 205 -36.00 -11.68 -4.72
C SER A 205 -36.32 -10.72 -3.56
N GLU A 206 -36.03 -9.43 -3.74
CA GLU A 206 -36.23 -8.35 -2.74
C GLU A 206 -35.35 -8.42 -1.47
N GLU A 207 -34.43 -9.38 -1.38
CA GLU A 207 -33.49 -9.50 -0.27
C GLU A 207 -32.09 -9.05 -0.69
N GLU A 208 -31.40 -8.31 0.20
CA GLU A 208 -29.98 -8.00 0.01
C GLU A 208 -29.14 -9.24 0.29
N VAL A 209 -28.31 -9.61 -0.67
CA VAL A 209 -27.48 -10.82 -0.62
C VAL A 209 -26.04 -10.52 -1.02
N VAL A 210 -25.14 -11.33 -0.48
CA VAL A 210 -23.74 -11.39 -0.85
C VAL A 210 -23.48 -12.69 -1.60
N VAL A 211 -22.85 -12.60 -2.78
CA VAL A 211 -22.35 -13.77 -3.50
C VAL A 211 -20.82 -13.77 -3.49
N ALA A 212 -20.23 -14.90 -3.10
CA ALA A 212 -18.79 -15.06 -2.95
C ALA A 212 -18.32 -16.41 -3.50
N CYS A 213 -17.06 -16.46 -3.95
CA CYS A 213 -16.44 -17.65 -4.52
C CYS A 213 -15.09 -17.94 -3.84
N SER A 214 -14.68 -19.21 -3.79
CA SER A 214 -13.48 -19.64 -3.08
C SER A 214 -12.61 -20.61 -3.90
N HIS A 215 -11.36 -20.79 -3.47
CA HIS A 215 -10.46 -21.81 -3.97
C HIS A 215 -10.90 -23.25 -3.71
N SER A 216 -11.87 -23.46 -2.82
CA SER A 216 -12.50 -24.77 -2.62
C SER A 216 -13.37 -25.19 -3.79
N GLY A 217 -13.76 -24.24 -4.66
CA GLY A 217 -14.77 -24.46 -5.68
C GLY A 217 -16.19 -24.13 -5.23
N LEU A 218 -16.34 -23.65 -4.00
CA LEU A 218 -17.61 -23.14 -3.50
C LEU A 218 -17.94 -21.78 -4.09
N ILE A 219 -19.19 -21.64 -4.51
CA ILE A 219 -19.88 -20.39 -4.80
C ILE A 219 -21.11 -20.36 -3.89
N VAL A 220 -21.26 -19.30 -3.09
CA VAL A 220 -22.34 -19.19 -2.10
C VAL A 220 -23.13 -17.90 -2.30
N CYS A 221 -24.41 -17.93 -1.94
CA CYS A 221 -25.25 -16.75 -1.80
C CYS A 221 -25.81 -16.69 -0.39
N VAL A 222 -25.54 -15.59 0.29
CA VAL A 222 -25.82 -15.41 1.72
C VAL A 222 -26.61 -14.12 1.91
N ARG A 223 -27.67 -14.16 2.73
CA ARG A 223 -28.47 -12.97 3.04
C ARG A 223 -27.68 -12.03 3.95
N VAL A 224 -27.63 -10.75 3.59
CA VAL A 224 -26.85 -9.73 4.30
C VAL A 224 -27.28 -9.57 5.76
N ARG A 225 -28.59 -9.60 6.01
CA ARG A 225 -29.17 -9.30 7.33
C ARG A 225 -28.72 -10.28 8.43
N ASP A 226 -28.66 -11.58 8.12
CA ASP A 226 -28.55 -12.62 9.14
C ASP A 226 -27.59 -13.77 8.79
N GLY A 227 -26.91 -13.70 7.64
CA GLY A 227 -25.97 -14.73 7.23
C GLY A 227 -26.64 -16.02 6.77
N TYR A 228 -27.96 -16.01 6.52
CA TYR A 228 -28.67 -17.18 6.04
C TYR A 228 -28.17 -17.57 4.65
N LEU A 229 -27.66 -18.80 4.52
CA LEU A 229 -27.21 -19.37 3.25
C LEU A 229 -28.42 -19.71 2.38
N LEU A 230 -28.69 -18.90 1.35
CA LEU A 230 -29.80 -19.15 0.42
C LEU A 230 -29.50 -20.36 -0.47
N TRP A 231 -28.28 -20.40 -1.01
CA TRP A 231 -27.80 -21.52 -1.82
C TRP A 231 -26.28 -21.62 -1.80
N LYS A 232 -25.79 -22.82 -2.10
CA LYS A 232 -24.37 -23.11 -2.32
C LYS A 232 -24.20 -24.04 -3.52
N THR A 233 -23.14 -23.81 -4.27
CA THR A 233 -22.80 -24.59 -5.45
C THR A 233 -21.33 -24.99 -5.39
N MET A 234 -21.07 -26.28 -5.55
CA MET A 234 -19.72 -26.81 -5.63
C MET A 234 -19.36 -27.07 -7.09
N VAL A 235 -18.31 -26.42 -7.56
CA VAL A 235 -17.70 -26.70 -8.86
C VAL A 235 -16.31 -27.26 -8.60
N ASN A 236 -15.92 -28.34 -9.27
CA ASN A 236 -14.60 -28.95 -9.09
C ASN A 236 -13.47 -28.14 -9.77
N CYS A 237 -13.32 -26.88 -9.39
CA CYS A 237 -12.27 -25.97 -9.85
C CYS A 237 -12.03 -24.88 -8.79
N ARG A 238 -11.02 -24.02 -9.02
CA ARG A 238 -10.68 -22.91 -8.13
C ARG A 238 -11.18 -21.58 -8.71
N PHE A 239 -11.72 -20.70 -7.87
CA PHE A 239 -12.11 -19.35 -8.24
C PHE A 239 -11.17 -18.30 -7.64
N GLU A 240 -10.41 -17.60 -8.49
CA GLU A 240 -9.69 -16.37 -8.10
C GLU A 240 -10.43 -15.10 -8.57
N ALA A 241 -11.25 -15.22 -9.61
CA ALA A 241 -12.02 -14.12 -10.14
C ALA A 241 -13.22 -13.78 -9.25
N SER A 242 -13.54 -12.49 -9.13
CA SER A 242 -14.79 -12.07 -8.48
C SER A 242 -16.00 -12.47 -9.33
N PRO A 243 -17.11 -12.92 -8.70
CA PRO A 243 -18.38 -13.09 -9.39
C PRO A 243 -18.94 -11.74 -9.88
N ARG A 244 -19.84 -11.78 -10.86
CA ARG A 244 -20.54 -10.62 -11.43
C ARG A 244 -21.98 -10.95 -11.75
N ILE A 245 -22.89 -9.99 -11.60
CA ILE A 245 -24.27 -10.10 -12.06
C ILE A 245 -24.33 -9.85 -13.58
N CYS A 246 -25.04 -10.70 -14.30
CA CYS A 246 -25.35 -10.57 -15.72
C CYS A 246 -26.81 -10.97 -15.96
N GLY A 247 -27.73 -10.04 -15.69
CA GLY A 247 -29.17 -10.32 -15.72
C GLY A 247 -29.52 -11.34 -14.65
N GLU A 248 -30.18 -12.42 -15.04
CA GLU A 248 -30.57 -13.51 -14.16
C GLU A 248 -29.41 -14.46 -13.80
N HIS A 249 -28.19 -14.18 -14.25
CA HIS A 249 -27.03 -15.02 -13.98
C HIS A 249 -26.00 -14.37 -13.05
N ILE A 250 -25.35 -15.21 -12.25
CA ILE A 250 -24.03 -14.96 -11.70
C ILE A 250 -23.00 -15.52 -12.67
N VAL A 251 -22.03 -14.70 -13.05
CA VAL A 251 -20.95 -15.07 -13.96
C VAL A 251 -19.63 -15.01 -13.23
N VAL A 252 -18.83 -16.07 -13.33
CA VAL A 252 -17.51 -16.13 -12.71
C VAL A 252 -16.52 -16.92 -13.57
N GLY A 253 -15.31 -16.39 -13.69
CA GLY A 253 -14.19 -17.07 -14.33
C GLY A 253 -13.46 -17.99 -13.36
N ALA A 254 -12.97 -19.12 -13.87
CA ALA A 254 -12.32 -20.15 -13.05
C ALA A 254 -10.89 -20.45 -13.51
N TYR A 255 -10.16 -21.10 -12.62
CA TYR A 255 -8.78 -21.51 -12.85
C TYR A 255 -8.64 -22.59 -13.92
N ASP A 256 -9.71 -23.33 -14.22
CA ASP A 256 -9.72 -24.35 -15.28
C ASP A 256 -10.03 -23.75 -16.68
N GLY A 257 -10.03 -22.42 -16.79
CA GLY A 257 -10.33 -21.68 -18.01
C GLY A 257 -11.80 -21.71 -18.44
N GLY A 258 -12.70 -22.15 -17.55
CA GLY A 258 -14.13 -22.01 -17.71
C GLY A 258 -14.66 -20.65 -17.23
N VAL A 259 -15.67 -20.14 -17.93
CA VAL A 259 -16.57 -19.08 -17.45
C VAL A 259 -17.89 -19.76 -17.13
N TYR A 260 -18.30 -19.71 -15.87
CA TYR A 260 -19.50 -20.35 -15.37
C TYR A 260 -20.63 -19.34 -15.27
N PHE A 261 -21.80 -19.71 -15.78
CA PHE A 261 -23.03 -18.94 -15.70
C PHE A 261 -24.01 -19.72 -14.82
N LEU A 262 -24.25 -19.19 -13.63
CA LEU A 262 -25.10 -19.79 -12.63
C LEU A 262 -26.40 -19.00 -12.56
N SER A 263 -27.52 -19.67 -12.36
CA SER A 263 -28.79 -19.03 -11.99
C SER A 263 -28.57 -18.18 -10.74
N ALA A 264 -28.87 -16.88 -10.78
CA ALA A 264 -28.70 -16.01 -9.63
C ALA A 264 -29.63 -16.43 -8.47
N SER A 265 -30.85 -16.86 -8.78
CA SER A 265 -31.85 -17.25 -7.79
C SER A 265 -31.56 -18.60 -7.11
N THR A 266 -31.01 -19.57 -7.83
CA THR A 266 -30.84 -20.95 -7.33
C THR A 266 -29.38 -21.39 -7.13
N GLY A 267 -28.42 -20.67 -7.71
CA GLY A 267 -27.03 -21.08 -7.78
C GLY A 267 -26.76 -22.24 -8.74
N ALA A 268 -27.75 -22.78 -9.44
CA ALA A 268 -27.52 -23.88 -10.37
C ALA A 268 -26.63 -23.43 -11.54
N VAL A 269 -25.57 -24.19 -11.86
CA VAL A 269 -24.76 -23.94 -13.07
C VAL A 269 -25.62 -24.24 -14.29
N GLU A 270 -26.02 -23.20 -15.03
CA GLU A 270 -26.87 -23.35 -16.20
C GLU A 270 -26.04 -23.68 -17.45
N TRP A 271 -24.87 -23.06 -17.59
CA TRP A 271 -23.95 -23.33 -18.69
C TRP A 271 -22.54 -22.84 -18.41
N ARG A 272 -21.60 -23.29 -19.25
CA ARG A 272 -20.17 -22.97 -19.18
C ARG A 272 -19.64 -22.62 -20.56
N PHE A 273 -18.79 -21.60 -20.63
CA PHE A 273 -17.95 -21.31 -21.81
C PHE A 273 -16.49 -21.62 -21.51
N THR A 274 -15.76 -22.20 -22.47
CA THR A 274 -14.34 -22.55 -22.28
C THR A 274 -13.45 -21.58 -23.05
N CYS A 275 -12.64 -20.80 -22.32
CA CYS A 275 -11.68 -19.86 -22.90
C CYS A 275 -10.32 -20.52 -23.21
N GLY A 276 -10.03 -21.69 -22.62
CA GLY A 276 -8.85 -22.50 -22.93
C GLY A 276 -7.63 -22.25 -22.03
N ASP A 277 -7.68 -21.27 -21.13
CA ASP A 277 -6.65 -21.02 -20.11
C ASP A 277 -7.26 -20.23 -18.95
N VAL A 278 -6.54 -20.17 -17.82
CA VAL A 278 -6.94 -19.61 -16.53
C VAL A 278 -7.61 -18.24 -16.68
N ILE A 279 -8.71 -18.03 -15.94
CA ILE A 279 -9.34 -16.73 -15.78
C ILE A 279 -9.21 -16.31 -14.31
N LYS A 280 -8.37 -15.30 -14.08
CA LYS A 280 -8.07 -14.79 -12.72
C LYS A 280 -8.78 -13.49 -12.39
N ALA A 281 -9.03 -12.66 -13.40
CA ALA A 281 -9.69 -11.37 -13.21
C ALA A 281 -11.20 -11.54 -13.21
N ALA A 282 -11.90 -10.66 -12.49
CA ALA A 282 -13.34 -10.56 -12.65
C ALA A 282 -13.69 -10.16 -14.09
N CYS A 283 -14.74 -10.77 -14.63
CA CYS A 283 -15.27 -10.38 -15.93
C CYS A 283 -15.87 -8.96 -15.86
N ALA A 284 -15.98 -8.29 -17.01
CA ALA A 284 -16.80 -7.07 -17.12
C ALA A 284 -18.11 -7.39 -17.80
N VAL A 285 -19.21 -6.81 -17.34
CA VAL A 285 -20.55 -7.04 -17.90
C VAL A 285 -21.12 -5.70 -18.32
N ASP A 286 -21.62 -5.59 -19.55
CA ASP A 286 -22.31 -4.38 -20.02
C ASP A 286 -23.83 -4.45 -19.80
N ASN A 287 -24.51 -3.33 -20.06
CA ASN A 287 -25.95 -3.22 -19.89
C ASN A 287 -26.77 -4.10 -20.86
N ASN A 288 -26.13 -4.68 -21.88
CA ASN A 288 -26.75 -5.58 -22.84
C ASN A 288 -26.44 -7.05 -22.55
N TYR A 289 -25.87 -7.36 -21.38
CA TYR A 289 -25.53 -8.71 -20.93
C TYR A 289 -24.42 -9.35 -21.77
N TYR A 290 -23.53 -8.54 -22.37
CA TYR A 290 -22.28 -9.04 -22.90
C TYR A 290 -21.24 -9.12 -21.78
N VAL A 291 -20.55 -10.26 -21.74
CA VAL A 291 -19.50 -10.55 -20.76
C VAL A 291 -18.14 -10.49 -21.45
N TYR A 292 -17.25 -9.67 -20.90
CA TYR A 292 -15.88 -9.50 -21.36
C TYR A 292 -14.92 -10.25 -20.43
N VAL A 293 -14.16 -11.19 -21.01
CA VAL A 293 -13.37 -12.16 -20.24
C VAL A 293 -11.90 -12.09 -20.64
N PRO A 294 -11.00 -11.60 -19.77
CA PRO A 294 -9.58 -11.63 -20.03
C PRO A 294 -8.99 -12.97 -19.57
N ALA A 295 -8.58 -13.79 -20.54
CA ALA A 295 -8.02 -15.11 -20.27
C ALA A 295 -6.49 -15.10 -20.41
N TYR A 296 -5.83 -16.01 -19.69
CA TYR A 296 -4.36 -16.12 -19.72
C TYR A 296 -3.79 -16.67 -21.05
N ASN A 297 -4.65 -17.19 -21.93
CA ASN A 297 -4.33 -17.58 -23.30
C ASN A 297 -4.04 -16.39 -24.24
N ARG A 298 -3.93 -15.17 -23.68
CA ARG A 298 -3.69 -13.92 -24.41
C ARG A 298 -4.87 -13.52 -25.30
N LYS A 299 -6.09 -13.79 -24.86
CA LYS A 299 -7.31 -13.31 -25.52
C LYS A 299 -8.23 -12.58 -24.55
N LEU A 300 -8.88 -11.54 -25.06
CA LEU A 300 -10.10 -10.97 -24.49
C LEU A 300 -11.28 -11.51 -25.28
N PHE A 301 -12.22 -12.16 -24.60
CA PHE A 301 -13.45 -12.66 -25.22
C PHE A 301 -14.61 -11.71 -24.96
N LYS A 302 -15.53 -11.57 -25.91
CA LYS A 302 -16.86 -11.02 -25.71
C LYS A 302 -17.89 -12.12 -25.91
N ILE A 303 -18.61 -12.45 -24.85
CA ILE A 303 -19.62 -13.51 -24.84
C ILE A 303 -21.00 -12.88 -24.70
N ASN A 304 -21.95 -13.30 -25.52
CA ASN A 304 -23.34 -12.93 -25.36
C ASN A 304 -23.99 -13.87 -24.35
N SER A 305 -24.36 -13.35 -23.17
CA SER A 305 -24.96 -14.19 -22.12
C SER A 305 -26.32 -14.76 -22.51
N LYS A 306 -27.06 -14.12 -23.43
CA LYS A 306 -28.38 -14.57 -23.87
C LYS A 306 -28.30 -15.67 -24.94
N SER A 307 -27.47 -15.48 -25.96
CA SER A 307 -27.29 -16.49 -27.01
C SER A 307 -26.29 -17.59 -26.62
N ARG A 308 -25.50 -17.39 -25.55
CA ARG A 308 -24.46 -18.31 -25.05
C ARG A 308 -23.29 -18.49 -26.04
N GLU A 309 -23.09 -17.51 -26.91
CA GLU A 309 -22.09 -17.54 -27.97
C GLU A 309 -20.99 -16.52 -27.74
N CYS A 310 -19.78 -16.85 -28.20
CA CYS A 310 -18.70 -15.90 -28.32
C CYS A 310 -18.94 -15.01 -29.55
N VAL A 311 -19.17 -13.72 -29.32
CA VAL A 311 -19.35 -12.72 -30.40
C VAL A 311 -18.03 -12.47 -31.10
N TRP A 312 -16.95 -12.29 -30.33
CA TRP A 312 -15.59 -12.17 -30.85
C TRP A 312 -14.57 -12.55 -29.80
N SER A 313 -13.36 -12.86 -30.26
CA SER A 313 -12.17 -12.99 -29.41
C SER A 313 -11.04 -12.16 -30.00
N SER A 314 -10.43 -11.30 -29.20
CA SER A 314 -9.35 -10.41 -29.63
C SER A 314 -8.04 -10.82 -28.97
N PRO A 315 -6.94 -10.92 -29.74
CA PRO A 315 -5.64 -11.16 -29.14
C PRO A 315 -5.24 -9.94 -28.28
N ILE A 316 -4.72 -10.18 -27.09
CA ILE A 316 -4.11 -9.16 -26.22
C ILE A 316 -2.64 -9.51 -26.01
N GLN A 317 -1.80 -8.56 -25.58
CA GLN A 317 -0.35 -8.80 -25.50
C GLN A 317 0.04 -9.91 -24.51
N SER A 318 -0.77 -10.10 -23.46
CA SER A 318 -0.58 -11.16 -22.48
C SER A 318 -1.86 -11.44 -21.67
N GLY A 319 -1.84 -12.50 -20.87
CA GLY A 319 -2.87 -12.73 -19.85
C GLY A 319 -2.98 -11.54 -18.89
N SER A 320 -4.12 -11.43 -18.22
CA SER A 320 -4.34 -10.34 -17.29
C SER A 320 -5.03 -10.76 -16.00
N PRO A 321 -4.51 -10.36 -14.83
CA PRO A 321 -5.22 -10.43 -13.56
C PRO A 321 -6.16 -9.23 -13.37
N ALA A 322 -6.15 -8.24 -14.26
CA ALA A 322 -6.97 -7.04 -14.17
C ALA A 322 -8.29 -7.20 -14.93
N SER A 323 -9.39 -6.77 -14.31
CA SER A 323 -10.70 -6.77 -14.95
C SER A 323 -10.75 -5.78 -16.13
N PRO A 324 -11.44 -6.12 -17.23
CA PRO A 324 -11.66 -5.18 -18.32
C PRO A 324 -12.51 -4.01 -17.84
N VAL A 325 -12.34 -2.84 -18.45
CA VAL A 325 -13.14 -1.65 -18.14
C VAL A 325 -13.86 -1.20 -19.38
N ILE A 326 -15.19 -1.08 -19.29
CA ILE A 326 -16.05 -0.73 -20.41
C ILE A 326 -16.41 0.76 -20.29
N VAL A 327 -16.10 1.54 -21.32
CA VAL A 327 -16.50 2.95 -21.40
C VAL A 327 -17.05 3.19 -22.79
N GLU A 328 -18.34 3.55 -22.84
CA GLU A 328 -19.07 3.75 -24.10
C GLU A 328 -18.94 2.54 -25.05
N LYS A 329 -18.24 2.70 -26.17
CA LYS A 329 -18.02 1.67 -27.20
C LYS A 329 -16.63 1.04 -27.14
N CYS A 330 -15.89 1.27 -26.07
CA CYS A 330 -14.53 0.78 -25.91
C CYS A 330 -14.40 -0.12 -24.68
N VAL A 331 -13.55 -1.14 -24.80
CA VAL A 331 -13.10 -1.99 -23.71
C VAL A 331 -11.61 -1.76 -23.51
N PHE A 332 -11.23 -1.45 -22.28
CA PHE A 332 -9.85 -1.21 -21.89
C PHE A 332 -9.34 -2.39 -21.08
N GLN A 333 -8.21 -2.95 -21.50
CA GLN A 333 -7.59 -4.09 -20.85
C GLN A 333 -6.12 -3.80 -20.56
N THR A 334 -5.72 -3.87 -19.29
CA THR A 334 -4.30 -3.88 -18.89
C THR A 334 -3.76 -5.31 -18.93
N THR A 335 -2.46 -5.52 -19.15
CA THR A 335 -1.86 -6.86 -19.16
C THR A 335 -0.59 -6.95 -18.31
N ILE A 336 -0.19 -8.18 -17.96
CA ILE A 336 1.06 -8.44 -17.23
C ILE A 336 2.32 -8.08 -18.03
N LYS A 337 2.21 -7.85 -19.33
CA LYS A 337 3.32 -7.33 -20.16
C LYS A 337 3.37 -5.81 -20.21
N GLY A 338 2.52 -5.11 -19.47
CA GLY A 338 2.54 -3.65 -19.42
C GLY A 338 1.88 -2.99 -20.62
N SER A 339 0.94 -3.65 -21.29
CA SER A 339 0.07 -3.00 -22.29
C SER A 339 -1.25 -2.56 -21.66
N LEU A 340 -1.73 -1.38 -22.02
CA LEU A 340 -3.13 -0.99 -21.92
C LEU A 340 -3.68 -0.94 -23.34
N GLU A 341 -4.69 -1.74 -23.61
CA GLU A 341 -5.24 -1.96 -24.94
C GLU A 341 -6.67 -1.47 -24.97
N ALA A 342 -6.98 -0.58 -25.92
CA ALA A 342 -8.34 -0.13 -26.19
C ALA A 342 -8.89 -0.90 -27.37
N ILE A 343 -9.98 -1.62 -27.14
CA ILE A 343 -10.60 -2.53 -28.08
C ILE A 343 -12.02 -2.04 -28.35
N ASP A 344 -12.41 -1.96 -29.62
CA ASP A 344 -13.77 -1.64 -30.01
C ASP A 344 -14.72 -2.73 -29.51
N ALA A 345 -15.70 -2.33 -28.70
CA ALA A 345 -16.61 -3.24 -28.02
C ALA A 345 -17.51 -4.01 -28.98
N MET A 346 -17.74 -3.50 -30.19
CA MET A 346 -18.60 -4.13 -31.18
C MET A 346 -17.85 -5.18 -32.00
N THR A 347 -16.69 -4.80 -32.52
CA THR A 347 -15.92 -5.58 -33.51
C THR A 347 -14.79 -6.40 -32.90
N GLY A 348 -14.32 -6.05 -31.70
CA GLY A 348 -13.13 -6.64 -31.10
C GLY A 348 -11.83 -6.13 -31.73
N MET A 349 -11.86 -5.12 -32.60
CA MET A 349 -10.64 -4.57 -33.19
C MET A 349 -9.90 -3.65 -32.22
N HIS A 350 -8.57 -3.71 -32.22
CA HIS A 350 -7.73 -2.76 -31.49
C HIS A 350 -7.89 -1.36 -32.08
N LEU A 351 -8.25 -0.40 -31.22
CA LEU A 351 -8.27 1.02 -31.54
C LEU A 351 -6.89 1.63 -31.33
N TRP A 352 -6.25 1.27 -30.20
CA TRP A 352 -4.87 1.65 -29.89
C TRP A 352 -4.30 0.76 -28.79
N ILE A 353 -2.96 0.74 -28.70
CA ILE A 353 -2.21 0.05 -27.65
C ILE A 353 -1.22 1.04 -27.04
N TYR A 354 -1.26 1.19 -25.71
CA TYR A 354 -0.28 1.93 -24.94
C TYR A 354 0.63 0.95 -24.20
N GLN A 355 1.95 1.07 -24.40
CA GLN A 355 2.93 0.13 -23.87
C GLN A 355 3.86 0.80 -22.85
N VAL A 356 4.03 0.14 -21.70
CA VAL A 356 5.04 0.47 -20.69
C VAL A 356 5.98 -0.71 -20.46
N GLN A 357 7.16 -0.46 -19.89
CA GLN A 357 8.17 -1.50 -19.60
C GLN A 357 8.02 -2.12 -18.20
N ALA A 358 6.79 -2.14 -17.67
CA ALA A 358 6.49 -2.70 -16.37
C ALA A 358 5.11 -3.37 -16.39
N PRO A 359 4.93 -4.53 -15.73
CA PRO A 359 3.63 -5.18 -15.63
C PRO A 359 2.55 -4.26 -15.06
N MET A 360 1.31 -4.48 -15.47
CA MET A 360 0.12 -3.84 -14.89
C MET A 360 -0.81 -4.93 -14.36
N PHE A 361 -1.10 -4.86 -13.07
CA PHE A 361 -1.95 -5.85 -12.39
C PHE A 361 -3.33 -5.29 -12.02
N SER A 362 -3.52 -3.98 -12.12
CA SER A 362 -4.76 -3.30 -11.79
C SER A 362 -5.56 -2.94 -13.04
N SER A 363 -6.88 -2.92 -12.91
CA SER A 363 -7.78 -2.33 -13.89
C SER A 363 -7.55 -0.83 -14.01
N ALA A 364 -7.83 -0.27 -15.19
CA ALA A 364 -7.76 1.17 -15.37
C ALA A 364 -8.86 1.88 -14.57
N ALA A 365 -8.48 2.85 -13.74
CA ALA A 365 -9.44 3.76 -13.13
C ALA A 365 -9.89 4.81 -14.15
N VAL A 366 -11.19 5.01 -14.33
CA VAL A 366 -11.72 5.96 -15.32
C VAL A 366 -12.36 7.15 -14.65
N PHE A 367 -11.91 8.35 -15.02
CA PHE A 367 -12.48 9.60 -14.57
C PHE A 367 -12.31 10.68 -15.62
N ASP A 368 -13.40 11.38 -15.96
CA ASP A 368 -13.41 12.55 -16.85
C ASP A 368 -12.65 12.31 -18.18
N GLY A 369 -13.04 11.26 -18.90
CA GLY A 369 -12.44 10.86 -20.18
C GLY A 369 -10.97 10.37 -20.09
N SER A 370 -10.44 10.25 -18.88
CA SER A 370 -9.06 9.84 -18.61
C SER A 370 -9.01 8.47 -17.95
N GLY A 371 -8.00 7.69 -18.32
CA GLY A 371 -7.63 6.43 -17.66
C GLY A 371 -6.42 6.64 -16.75
N PHE A 372 -6.46 6.07 -15.56
CA PHE A 372 -5.36 6.03 -14.61
C PHE A 372 -4.93 4.59 -14.43
N ILE A 373 -3.66 4.31 -14.75
CA ILE A 373 -3.08 2.96 -14.70
C ILE A 373 -1.92 2.94 -13.71
N GLY A 374 -1.90 1.93 -12.84
CA GLY A 374 -0.78 1.65 -11.95
C GLY A 374 0.12 0.56 -12.52
N SER A 375 1.42 0.83 -12.63
CA SER A 375 2.44 -0.13 -13.06
C SER A 375 3.35 -0.56 -11.91
N VAL A 376 3.89 -1.77 -12.01
CA VAL A 376 4.72 -2.41 -10.96
C VAL A 376 6.02 -1.65 -10.66
N ASP A 377 6.46 -0.77 -11.55
CA ASP A 377 7.59 0.15 -11.32
C ASP A 377 7.25 1.35 -10.39
N GLY A 378 6.05 1.34 -9.78
CA GLY A 378 5.60 2.33 -8.80
C GLY A 378 5.12 3.63 -9.44
N ARG A 379 4.71 3.59 -10.72
CA ARG A 379 4.18 4.76 -11.44
C ARG A 379 2.67 4.68 -11.58
N ILE A 380 2.03 5.83 -11.44
CA ILE A 380 0.66 6.06 -11.88
C ILE A 380 0.74 6.89 -13.16
N THR A 381 0.13 6.40 -14.24
CA THR A 381 0.09 7.10 -15.53
C THR A 381 -1.34 7.52 -15.84
N LYS A 382 -1.54 8.82 -16.10
CA LYS A 382 -2.78 9.34 -16.67
C LYS A 382 -2.69 9.32 -18.19
N ILE A 383 -3.70 8.76 -18.83
CA ILE A 383 -3.85 8.74 -20.29
C ILE A 383 -5.24 9.26 -20.69
N TYR A 384 -5.36 9.80 -21.89
CA TYR A 384 -6.67 10.07 -22.49
C TYR A 384 -7.22 8.81 -23.15
N LEU A 385 -8.45 8.42 -22.81
CA LEU A 385 -9.05 7.18 -23.32
C LEU A 385 -9.41 7.27 -24.81
N LYS A 386 -9.65 8.47 -25.32
CA LYS A 386 -10.05 8.69 -26.72
C LYS A 386 -8.96 8.29 -27.73
N ASP A 387 -7.69 8.47 -27.39
CA ASP A 387 -6.56 8.36 -28.34
C ASP A 387 -5.30 7.74 -27.73
N GLY A 388 -5.34 7.31 -26.47
CA GLY A 388 -4.21 6.70 -25.77
C GLY A 388 -3.06 7.68 -25.48
N LYS A 389 -3.23 8.99 -25.71
CA LYS A 389 -2.15 9.96 -25.48
C LYS A 389 -1.93 10.20 -23.99
N LYS A 390 -0.66 10.19 -23.59
CA LYS A 390 -0.23 10.49 -22.22
C LYS A 390 -0.42 11.98 -21.89
N VAL A 391 -0.91 12.28 -20.69
CA VAL A 391 -0.74 13.61 -20.09
C VAL A 391 0.58 13.62 -19.33
N GLY A 392 1.41 14.63 -19.56
CA GLY A 392 2.73 14.80 -18.96
C GLY A 392 2.69 15.04 -17.45
N CYS A 393 2.26 14.07 -16.65
CA CYS A 393 2.44 14.00 -15.21
C CYS A 393 2.63 12.53 -14.83
N SER A 394 3.81 11.96 -15.12
CA SER A 394 4.21 10.76 -14.41
C SER A 394 4.71 11.20 -13.04
N TYR A 395 3.84 11.16 -12.04
CA TYR A 395 4.26 11.33 -10.67
C TYR A 395 5.03 10.07 -10.27
N LYS A 396 6.34 10.20 -10.12
CA LYS A 396 7.17 9.19 -9.48
C LYS A 396 7.27 9.62 -8.03
N HIS A 397 6.64 8.88 -7.12
CA HIS A 397 6.90 9.11 -5.71
C HIS A 397 8.39 8.80 -5.47
N SER A 398 9.19 9.80 -5.15
CA SER A 398 10.51 9.59 -4.55
C SER A 398 10.27 8.79 -3.28
N ARG A 399 10.87 7.60 -3.17
CA ARG A 399 10.66 6.66 -2.07
C ARG A 399 10.71 7.37 -0.72
N THR A 400 9.53 7.62 -0.16
CA THR A 400 9.34 7.85 1.26
C THR A 400 8.81 6.53 1.77
N TYR A 401 9.65 5.75 2.46
CA TYR A 401 9.23 4.50 3.07
C TYR A 401 8.27 4.78 4.23
N LEU A 402 6.97 4.82 3.93
CA LEU A 402 5.96 4.47 4.92
C LEU A 402 5.95 2.93 5.01
N ARG A 403 6.52 2.42 6.12
CA ARG A 403 6.28 1.04 6.56
C ARG A 403 4.78 0.81 6.63
N GLN A 404 4.27 -0.20 5.94
CA GLN A 404 3.46 -1.27 6.53
C GLN A 404 3.14 -2.35 5.48
N HIS A 405 3.29 -3.59 5.94
CA HIS A 405 2.81 -4.91 5.50
C HIS A 405 2.23 -5.09 4.08
N PHE A 406 2.74 -6.12 3.41
CA PHE A 406 2.16 -6.70 2.20
C PHE A 406 0.68 -7.04 2.41
N HIS A 407 -0.19 -6.34 1.69
CA HIS A 407 -1.49 -6.85 1.28
C HIS A 407 -1.72 -6.47 -0.19
N ILE A 408 -2.32 -7.40 -0.92
CA ILE A 408 -2.69 -7.29 -2.33
C ILE A 408 -3.63 -6.08 -2.48
N TRP A 409 -3.33 -5.20 -3.42
CA TRP A 409 -4.12 -3.99 -3.67
C TRP A 409 -5.16 -4.25 -4.76
N GLN A 410 -6.42 -4.30 -4.37
CA GLN A 410 -7.55 -4.00 -5.25
C GLN A 410 -7.94 -2.54 -5.02
N VAL A 411 -7.81 -1.71 -6.05
CA VAL A 411 -8.27 -0.31 -6.02
C VAL A 411 -9.63 -0.28 -6.72
N SER A 412 -10.70 -0.32 -5.94
CA SER A 412 -12.07 -0.07 -6.42
C SER A 412 -12.39 1.41 -6.22
N ILE A 413 -12.46 2.18 -7.33
CA ILE A 413 -12.96 3.56 -7.30
C ILE A 413 -14.48 3.51 -7.51
N TYR A 414 -15.24 3.79 -6.46
CA TYR A 414 -16.67 4.01 -6.55
C TYR A 414 -16.94 5.45 -7.04
N CYS A 415 -17.64 5.59 -8.16
CA CYS A 415 -18.15 6.88 -8.64
C CYS A 415 -19.65 6.96 -8.35
N HIS A 416 -20.04 7.58 -7.22
CA HIS A 416 -21.42 8.00 -7.02
C HIS A 416 -21.63 9.43 -7.55
N ARG A 417 -22.66 9.56 -8.39
CA ARG A 417 -23.13 10.80 -9.03
C ARG A 417 -23.37 11.92 -8.01
N THR A 418 -22.77 13.09 -8.23
CA THR A 418 -23.48 14.38 -8.12
C THR A 418 -22.75 15.47 -8.92
N ARG A 419 -23.47 16.08 -9.88
CA ARG A 419 -23.08 17.33 -10.54
C ARG A 419 -23.10 18.45 -9.52
N VAL A 420 -22.02 19.21 -9.37
CA VAL A 420 -22.05 20.53 -8.72
C VAL A 420 -21.66 21.57 -9.76
N THR A 421 -22.66 22.32 -10.23
CA THR A 421 -22.49 23.55 -11.01
C THR A 421 -22.16 24.69 -10.07
N PHE A 422 -21.05 25.40 -10.31
CA PHE A 422 -20.72 26.62 -9.60
C PHE A 422 -21.43 27.81 -10.23
N ASN A 423 -22.19 28.57 -9.43
CA ASN A 423 -22.57 29.94 -9.77
C ASN A 423 -22.35 30.87 -8.58
N ARG A 424 -21.96 32.11 -8.88
CA ARG A 424 -21.39 33.11 -7.96
C ARG A 424 -22.41 33.65 -6.92
N ARG A 425 -21.88 33.94 -5.72
CA ARG A 425 -22.36 34.83 -4.62
C ARG A 425 -23.23 34.23 -3.50
N CYS A 426 -22.68 34.35 -2.29
CA CYS A 426 -23.20 34.42 -0.91
C CYS A 426 -24.70 34.14 -0.64
N HIS A 427 -24.98 33.11 0.18
CA HIS A 427 -25.55 33.20 1.54
C HIS A 427 -25.86 31.78 2.05
N VAL A 428 -25.48 31.47 3.30
CA VAL A 428 -25.82 30.21 3.97
C VAL A 428 -27.17 30.39 4.65
N THR A 429 -28.16 29.58 4.25
CA THR A 429 -29.37 29.29 5.03
C THR A 429 -29.51 27.79 5.12
N TYR A 430 -29.48 27.27 6.35
CA TYR A 430 -29.76 25.87 6.64
C TYR A 430 -31.25 25.59 6.46
N HIS A 431 -31.59 24.63 5.60
CA HIS A 431 -32.82 23.85 5.73
C HIS A 431 -32.50 22.37 5.60
N SER A 432 -33.01 21.61 6.55
CA SER A 432 -32.78 20.20 6.87
C SER A 432 -33.34 19.24 5.82
N SER A 433 -32.50 18.32 5.35
CA SER A 433 -32.88 16.92 5.04
C SER A 433 -31.63 16.05 4.81
N LEU A 434 -31.40 15.11 5.74
CA LEU A 434 -30.64 13.85 5.64
C LEU A 434 -29.64 13.68 4.47
N ALA A 435 -28.34 13.85 4.76
CA ALA A 435 -27.23 13.13 4.13
C ALA A 435 -25.94 13.33 4.95
N LEU A 436 -25.39 12.26 5.53
CA LEU A 436 -24.06 12.23 6.14
C LEU A 436 -23.00 11.90 5.06
N PRO A 437 -21.86 12.60 4.99
CA PRO A 437 -20.73 12.22 4.14
C PRO A 437 -19.86 11.15 4.83
N ILE A 438 -19.51 10.08 4.09
CA ILE A 438 -18.54 9.07 4.54
C ILE A 438 -17.12 9.63 4.34
N LEU A 439 -16.45 9.87 5.47
CA LEU A 439 -15.03 10.16 5.61
C LEU A 439 -14.33 8.86 6.04
N LEU A 440 -13.50 8.26 5.18
CA LEU A 440 -12.70 7.08 5.55
C LEU A 440 -11.41 7.54 6.24
N ILE A 441 -11.39 7.41 7.57
CA ILE A 441 -10.20 7.53 8.43
C ILE A 441 -9.73 6.13 8.83
N ARG A 442 -8.42 5.91 8.70
CA ARG A 442 -7.66 4.75 9.18
C ARG A 442 -7.82 4.52 10.68
N PHE A 443 -8.00 3.28 11.08
CA PHE A 443 -7.61 2.81 12.42
C PHE A 443 -6.42 1.85 12.29
N ALA A 444 -5.38 2.15 13.05
CA ALA A 444 -4.40 1.17 13.52
C ALA A 444 -4.63 1.07 15.03
N CYS A 445 -4.85 -0.13 15.55
CA CYS A 445 -4.76 -0.41 16.97
C CYS A 445 -3.85 -1.63 17.18
N ASN A 446 -2.85 -1.39 18.04
CA ASN A 446 -1.91 -2.25 18.76
C ASN A 446 -1.82 -3.73 18.43
#